data_AF-A0AAX1QH17-F1
#
_entry.id   AF-A0AAX1QH17-F1
#
_cell.length_a   1.000
_cell.length_b   1.000
_cell.length_c   1.000
_cell.angle_alpha   90.00
_cell.angle_beta   90.00
_cell.angle_gamma   90.00
#
_symmetry.space_group_name_H-M   'P 1'
#
loop_
_entity.id
_entity.type
_entity.pdbx_description
1 polymer ?
#
loop_
_entity_poly.entity_id
_entity_poly.type
_entity_poly.pdbx_seq_one_letter_code
_entity_poly.pdbx_strand_id
1 'polypeptide(L)'
;MLSYRKLAMRVLGRPLHTEGIDSPRPASQRAAAFILTAAMLTTLAAPAFADIWHIENGDITISAGESGNNVTQNNNTTYGDTNTIITNQNKDTASSHTVTIEAKDKDDKVEVTLKDVNIDTSSRNKAAVSVTGEGDTNIKLDGDNALKSDIYRSGIYGSGSGSLTISGGENDSLTAQGGSGANGISSSGSLTISGGTVTANGDDGGRGISSSGSVTISGGSTVTANGGSGTISGGDGIWSGGGVTISGGSTVTANGGNGGSLVGGDGIRSGGGLTVSDGTVTAKGGNGDSKDGYGGDGIRSGGVVTISGNTVNAAGGYGGKVGGYGICSFDRVAISGGTVEAAGGNGSTGGGSGIYSSVIDLSGSLELTAKAGSPTGKALLQNGRELDLDTIKDKLGPGAKVTATDANGETKQVSIPRPVEPEEPVIPEESSSSSDGGSATPSAPVSPLPGLTVTDRDGQRISYTSTQSGNTLTVCVGRLTASFRISLAALRQLRAEGIETITFQTILCSTTLSVDELLAMGGEDAEAVLTHRFTDSSLTVG
;
A
#
# COMPACT_ATOMS: atom_id res chain seq x y z
N MET A 1 41.72 17.47 -75.00
CA MET A 1 41.56 18.30 -76.21
C MET A 1 40.08 18.42 -76.52
N LEU A 2 39.60 19.67 -76.65
CA LEU A 2 38.36 20.18 -77.29
C LEU A 2 37.02 19.46 -77.00
N SER A 3 36.01 20.03 -76.33
CA SER A 3 35.27 21.31 -76.51
C SER A 3 33.91 21.13 -77.23
N TYR A 4 32.86 21.43 -76.47
CA TYR A 4 31.48 21.89 -76.74
C TYR A 4 31.04 22.29 -78.17
N ARG A 5 29.80 21.90 -78.53
CA ARG A 5 28.72 22.71 -79.21
C ARG A 5 27.38 22.04 -78.84
N LYS A 6 26.33 22.62 -78.23
CA LYS A 6 25.59 23.91 -78.24
C LYS A 6 24.75 24.19 -79.50
N LEU A 7 23.43 24.40 -79.25
CA LEU A 7 22.38 25.06 -80.05
C LEU A 7 21.90 24.33 -81.33
N ALA A 8 20.67 24.45 -81.84
CA ALA A 8 19.37 25.03 -81.43
C ALA A 8 18.41 24.86 -82.65
N MET A 9 17.13 25.26 -82.46
CA MET A 9 16.18 25.69 -83.50
C MET A 9 15.47 24.58 -84.30
N ARG A 10 14.22 24.71 -84.75
CA ARG A 10 13.13 25.70 -84.57
C ARG A 10 11.89 25.12 -85.24
N VAL A 11 10.75 25.48 -84.66
CA VAL A 11 9.35 25.28 -85.03
C VAL A 11 9.01 25.60 -86.51
N LEU A 12 8.10 24.84 -87.13
CA LEU A 12 6.79 25.26 -87.73
C LEU A 12 6.36 24.32 -88.88
N GLY A 13 5.08 23.90 -88.88
CA GLY A 13 4.46 23.22 -90.03
C GLY A 13 3.10 22.55 -89.77
N ARG A 14 2.08 23.35 -89.44
CA ARG A 14 0.61 23.10 -89.48
C ARG A 14 0.11 22.66 -90.91
N PRO A 15 -1.21 22.42 -91.18
CA PRO A 15 -2.35 21.91 -90.38
C PRO A 15 -3.33 20.97 -91.17
N LEU A 16 -4.47 20.63 -90.52
CA LEU A 16 -5.85 20.33 -90.99
C LEU A 16 -6.30 18.86 -90.95
N HIS A 17 -7.58 18.52 -90.72
CA HIS A 17 -8.74 18.95 -89.91
C HIS A 17 -9.89 18.02 -90.32
N THR A 18 -10.76 17.60 -89.40
CA THR A 18 -12.19 17.16 -89.52
C THR A 18 -12.47 16.23 -88.32
N GLU A 19 -13.47 16.35 -87.44
CA GLU A 19 -14.64 17.22 -87.16
C GLU A 19 -14.86 17.14 -85.62
N GLY A 20 -15.23 18.20 -84.89
CA GLY A 20 -16.62 18.54 -84.52
C GLY A 20 -17.19 17.54 -83.48
N ILE A 21 -17.69 17.88 -82.28
CA ILE A 21 -18.42 19.06 -81.80
C ILE A 21 -18.35 19.13 -80.24
N ASP A 22 -18.25 20.37 -79.74
CA ASP A 22 -18.53 21.00 -78.42
C ASP A 22 -19.49 20.32 -77.42
N SER A 23 -19.48 20.50 -76.08
CA SER A 23 -18.81 21.35 -75.06
C SER A 23 -19.46 21.00 -73.67
N PRO A 24 -19.14 21.60 -72.49
CA PRO A 24 -17.92 22.23 -71.94
C PRO A 24 -17.49 21.68 -70.55
N ARG A 25 -16.25 21.96 -70.12
CA ARG A 25 -15.78 21.89 -68.72
C ARG A 25 -16.29 23.09 -67.89
N PRO A 26 -16.24 22.99 -66.54
CA PRO A 26 -15.23 23.74 -65.80
C PRO A 26 -14.48 22.84 -64.80
N ALA A 27 -13.15 22.73 -64.89
CA ALA A 27 -12.17 23.55 -64.18
C ALA A 27 -12.12 23.28 -62.66
N SER A 28 -11.23 22.37 -62.24
CA SER A 28 -10.18 22.65 -61.25
C SER A 28 -9.30 21.41 -60.97
N GLN A 29 -7.98 21.64 -61.00
CA GLN A 29 -6.91 20.98 -60.24
C GLN A 29 -6.62 19.49 -60.54
N ARG A 30 -5.67 19.17 -61.43
CA ARG A 30 -4.21 19.04 -61.20
C ARG A 30 -3.81 18.07 -60.08
N ALA A 31 -3.13 17.00 -60.52
CA ALA A 31 -2.08 16.23 -59.82
C ALA A 31 -2.55 15.39 -58.60
N ALA A 32 -2.09 14.17 -58.37
CA ALA A 32 -0.76 13.63 -58.62
C ALA A 32 -0.80 12.10 -58.80
N ALA A 33 0.01 11.60 -59.73
CA ALA A 33 0.46 10.22 -59.73
C ALA A 33 1.67 10.09 -58.78
N PHE A 34 1.73 9.02 -57.99
CA PHE A 34 2.90 8.14 -57.83
C PHE A 34 2.50 6.94 -56.96
N ILE A 35 2.49 5.76 -57.56
CA ILE A 35 2.28 4.48 -56.88
C ILE A 35 3.62 4.09 -56.24
N LEU A 36 3.61 3.90 -54.91
CA LEU A 36 4.75 3.45 -54.12
C LEU A 36 4.86 1.93 -54.21
N THR A 37 5.91 1.43 -54.84
CA THR A 37 6.21 0.00 -54.95
C THR A 37 7.17 -0.43 -53.83
N ALA A 38 6.67 -1.33 -52.97
CA ALA A 38 7.34 -2.41 -52.24
C ALA A 38 8.65 -2.16 -51.49
N ALA A 39 8.63 -2.42 -50.18
CA ALA A 39 9.38 -3.53 -49.59
C ALA A 39 8.82 -3.84 -48.19
N MET A 40 8.11 -4.98 -48.10
CA MET A 40 7.95 -5.71 -46.84
C MET A 40 9.35 -6.01 -46.29
N LEU A 41 9.80 -5.24 -45.30
CA LEU A 41 10.87 -5.68 -44.42
C LEU A 41 10.20 -6.58 -43.39
N THR A 42 10.34 -7.89 -43.57
CA THR A 42 10.00 -8.90 -42.58
C THR A 42 10.67 -8.51 -41.27
N THR A 43 9.90 -8.01 -40.31
CA THR A 43 10.34 -7.84 -38.93
C THR A 43 10.56 -9.24 -38.38
N LEU A 44 11.80 -9.71 -38.50
CA LEU A 44 12.28 -10.75 -37.61
C LEU A 44 12.14 -10.13 -36.21
N ALA A 45 11.08 -10.50 -35.48
CA ALA A 45 10.96 -10.18 -34.07
C ALA A 45 12.10 -10.91 -33.36
N ALA A 46 13.29 -10.33 -33.39
CA ALA A 46 14.28 -10.60 -32.36
C ALA A 46 13.55 -10.35 -31.03
N PRO A 47 13.69 -11.23 -30.03
CA PRO A 47 13.20 -10.90 -28.69
C PRO A 47 13.75 -9.52 -28.35
N ALA A 48 12.87 -8.53 -28.18
CA ALA A 48 13.28 -7.21 -27.76
C ALA A 48 13.81 -7.36 -26.33
N PHE A 49 15.12 -7.53 -26.21
CA PHE A 49 15.81 -7.59 -24.94
C PHE A 49 15.57 -6.26 -24.22
N ALA A 50 15.36 -6.35 -22.91
CA ALA A 50 15.23 -5.21 -22.01
C ALA A 50 16.33 -4.17 -22.25
N ASP A 51 15.97 -2.94 -22.64
CA ASP A 51 16.94 -1.85 -22.74
C ASP A 51 17.08 -1.14 -21.38
N ILE A 52 18.32 -0.72 -21.08
CA ILE A 52 18.64 0.10 -19.90
C ILE A 52 18.80 1.54 -20.36
N TRP A 53 17.95 2.42 -19.84
CA TRP A 53 17.84 3.81 -20.24
C TRP A 53 18.48 4.72 -19.19
N HIS A 54 19.58 5.37 -19.57
CA HIS A 54 20.27 6.32 -18.70
C HIS A 54 19.62 7.71 -18.77
N ILE A 55 19.14 8.23 -17.64
CA ILE A 55 18.41 9.52 -17.57
C ILE A 55 19.30 10.73 -17.89
N GLU A 56 20.62 10.59 -17.83
CA GLU A 56 21.56 11.64 -18.23
C GLU A 56 21.57 11.87 -19.75
N ASN A 57 21.16 10.87 -20.54
CA ASN A 57 21.18 10.97 -21.99
C ASN A 57 20.09 11.89 -22.54
N GLY A 58 19.04 12.22 -21.77
CA GLY A 58 17.95 13.09 -22.20
C GLY A 58 16.62 12.75 -21.54
N ASP A 59 15.61 13.58 -21.80
CA ASP A 59 14.22 13.29 -21.42
C ASP A 59 13.77 11.94 -22.04
N ILE A 60 13.12 11.10 -21.24
CA ILE A 60 12.62 9.78 -21.63
C ILE A 60 11.10 9.83 -21.71
N THR A 61 10.52 9.38 -22.82
CA THR A 61 9.07 9.20 -22.97
C THR A 61 8.76 7.73 -23.22
N ILE A 62 7.86 7.16 -22.43
CA ILE A 62 7.46 5.76 -22.46
C ILE A 62 5.98 5.73 -22.79
N SER A 63 5.58 4.92 -23.77
CA SER A 63 4.17 4.73 -24.12
C SER A 63 3.87 3.26 -24.30
N ALA A 64 2.59 2.88 -24.18
CA ALA A 64 2.17 1.52 -24.46
C ALA A 64 2.44 1.17 -25.95
N GLY A 65 2.82 -0.09 -26.19
CA GLY A 65 3.03 -0.66 -27.51
C GLY A 65 2.51 -2.09 -27.59
N GLU A 66 2.46 -2.67 -28.80
CA GLU A 66 1.79 -3.97 -29.03
C GLU A 66 2.45 -5.16 -28.31
N SER A 67 3.76 -5.09 -28.06
CA SER A 67 4.56 -6.20 -27.48
C SER A 67 5.40 -5.79 -26.27
N GLY A 68 5.19 -4.59 -25.74
CA GLY A 68 6.00 -3.96 -24.71
C GLY A 68 5.90 -2.44 -24.83
N ASN A 69 6.74 -1.71 -24.11
CA ASN A 69 6.74 -0.26 -24.17
C ASN A 69 7.41 0.25 -25.44
N ASN A 70 6.91 1.38 -25.95
CA ASN A 70 7.64 2.21 -26.90
C ASN A 70 8.37 3.30 -26.12
N VAL A 71 9.71 3.25 -26.12
CA VAL A 71 10.56 4.15 -25.34
C VAL A 71 11.29 5.10 -26.28
N THR A 72 11.14 6.39 -26.06
CA THR A 72 11.76 7.45 -26.86
C THR A 72 12.74 8.24 -26.02
N GLN A 73 13.98 8.36 -26.48
CA GLN A 73 15.00 9.24 -25.92
C GLN A 73 15.83 9.84 -27.07
N ASN A 74 16.15 11.14 -27.00
CA ASN A 74 16.90 11.84 -28.04
C ASN A 74 16.32 11.72 -29.47
N ASN A 75 14.99 11.74 -29.58
CA ASN A 75 14.24 11.55 -30.83
C ASN A 75 14.38 10.17 -31.49
N ASN A 76 14.94 9.18 -30.79
CA ASN A 76 14.98 7.80 -31.24
C ASN A 76 13.99 6.97 -30.41
N THR A 77 13.20 6.15 -31.08
CA THR A 77 12.20 5.28 -30.44
C THR A 77 12.60 3.82 -30.59
N THR A 78 12.73 3.13 -29.46
CA THR A 78 12.74 1.67 -29.38
C THR A 78 11.32 1.18 -29.18
N TYR A 79 10.88 0.21 -29.99
CA TYR A 79 9.53 -0.35 -29.93
C TYR A 79 9.54 -1.72 -29.26
N GLY A 80 8.54 -2.00 -28.42
CA GLY A 80 8.34 -3.32 -27.82
C GLY A 80 9.35 -3.68 -26.71
N ASP A 81 9.86 -2.70 -25.96
CA ASP A 81 10.73 -2.94 -24.80
C ASP A 81 9.92 -3.61 -23.67
N THR A 82 10.26 -4.86 -23.38
CA THR A 82 9.50 -5.72 -22.45
C THR A 82 9.88 -5.53 -20.98
N ASN A 83 10.98 -4.84 -20.69
CA ASN A 83 11.43 -4.60 -19.32
C ASN A 83 12.22 -3.28 -19.26
N THR A 84 11.50 -2.19 -19.48
CA THR A 84 12.06 -0.84 -19.47
C THR A 84 12.62 -0.50 -18.09
N ILE A 85 13.96 -0.39 -18.01
CA ILE A 85 14.67 0.04 -16.81
C ILE A 85 15.23 1.44 -17.05
N ILE A 86 14.89 2.37 -16.17
CA ILE A 86 15.49 3.71 -16.13
C ILE A 86 16.49 3.75 -14.98
N THR A 87 17.68 4.30 -15.22
CA THR A 87 18.73 4.42 -14.20
C THR A 87 19.55 5.69 -14.40
N ASN A 88 20.29 6.11 -13.37
CA ASN A 88 21.42 7.01 -13.55
C ASN A 88 22.69 6.22 -13.92
N GLN A 89 23.60 6.84 -14.67
CA GLN A 89 24.99 6.39 -14.77
C GLN A 89 25.74 6.63 -13.46
N ASN A 90 25.44 7.75 -12.79
CA ASN A 90 25.97 8.07 -11.48
C ASN A 90 24.84 8.61 -10.59
N LYS A 91 24.35 7.79 -9.66
CA LYS A 91 23.24 8.16 -8.77
C LYS A 91 23.54 9.33 -7.83
N ASP A 92 24.82 9.62 -7.59
CA ASP A 92 25.22 10.75 -6.75
C ASP A 92 25.06 12.11 -7.46
N THR A 93 24.83 12.10 -8.78
CA THR A 93 24.59 13.30 -9.57
C THR A 93 23.17 13.30 -10.12
N ALA A 94 22.32 14.16 -9.56
CA ALA A 94 20.94 14.27 -10.02
C ALA A 94 20.86 14.76 -11.47
N SER A 95 20.00 14.11 -12.26
CA SER A 95 19.67 14.56 -13.62
C SER A 95 18.54 15.59 -13.59
N SER A 96 18.58 16.56 -14.50
CA SER A 96 17.49 17.54 -14.69
C SER A 96 16.52 17.15 -15.83
N HIS A 97 16.73 15.97 -16.40
CA HIS A 97 15.83 15.37 -17.37
C HIS A 97 14.62 14.72 -16.68
N THR A 98 13.61 14.44 -17.49
CA THR A 98 12.30 13.98 -17.02
C THR A 98 11.95 12.62 -17.60
N VAL A 99 11.09 11.90 -16.89
CA VAL A 99 10.43 10.69 -17.38
C VAL A 99 8.96 10.99 -17.60
N THR A 100 8.45 10.75 -18.80
CA THR A 100 7.03 10.85 -19.14
C THR A 100 6.51 9.46 -19.50
N ILE A 101 5.41 9.06 -18.89
CA ILE A 101 4.73 7.78 -19.11
C ILE A 101 3.32 8.07 -19.66
N GLU A 102 3.01 7.49 -20.82
CA GLU A 102 1.76 7.69 -21.57
C GLU A 102 1.05 6.35 -21.80
N ALA A 103 0.07 6.03 -20.95
CA ALA A 103 -0.85 4.92 -21.15
C ALA A 103 -2.17 5.48 -21.68
N LYS A 104 -2.21 5.82 -22.97
CA LYS A 104 -3.23 6.71 -23.56
C LYS A 104 -4.62 6.14 -23.46
N ASP A 105 -4.78 4.90 -23.90
CA ASP A 105 -6.05 4.21 -24.00
C ASP A 105 -6.34 3.38 -22.76
N LYS A 106 -7.61 3.13 -22.47
CA LYS A 106 -8.04 2.42 -21.25
C LYS A 106 -7.45 1.00 -21.10
N ASP A 107 -7.22 0.33 -22.22
CA ASP A 107 -6.66 -1.03 -22.25
C ASP A 107 -5.12 -1.01 -22.28
N ASP A 108 -4.51 0.17 -22.32
CA ASP A 108 -3.06 0.31 -22.26
C ASP A 108 -2.54 -0.08 -20.89
N LYS A 109 -1.36 -0.70 -20.90
CA LYS A 109 -0.59 -1.00 -19.71
C LYS A 109 0.86 -0.63 -19.95
N VAL A 110 1.43 0.19 -19.08
CA VAL A 110 2.85 0.57 -19.12
C VAL A 110 3.56 0.08 -17.86
N GLU A 111 4.64 -0.67 -18.03
CA GLU A 111 5.45 -1.20 -16.92
C GLU A 111 6.87 -0.64 -16.97
N VAL A 112 7.30 0.01 -15.90
CA VAL A 112 8.61 0.69 -15.84
C VAL A 112 9.31 0.34 -14.54
N THR A 113 10.60 0.04 -14.61
CA THR A 113 11.45 -0.08 -13.42
C THR A 113 12.29 1.18 -13.25
N LEU A 114 12.24 1.80 -12.08
CA LEU A 114 13.19 2.83 -11.65
C LEU A 114 14.28 2.15 -10.84
N LYS A 115 15.51 2.20 -11.34
CA LYS A 115 16.70 1.61 -10.74
C LYS A 115 17.70 2.68 -10.33
N ASP A 116 17.90 2.90 -9.04
CA ASP A 116 18.83 3.91 -8.51
C ASP A 116 18.71 5.30 -9.22
N VAL A 117 17.47 5.70 -9.53
CA VAL A 117 17.19 6.93 -10.28
C VAL A 117 17.24 8.14 -9.36
N ASN A 118 17.97 9.18 -9.75
CA ASN A 118 18.04 10.47 -9.08
C ASN A 118 17.75 11.60 -10.08
N ILE A 119 16.57 12.21 -9.93
CA ILE A 119 16.08 13.29 -10.78
C ILE A 119 15.76 14.52 -9.92
N ASP A 120 16.33 15.66 -10.27
CA ASP A 120 15.99 16.98 -9.70
C ASP A 120 15.64 17.97 -10.82
N THR A 121 14.34 18.23 -10.97
CA THR A 121 13.80 19.15 -11.98
C THR A 121 13.45 20.51 -11.41
N SER A 122 13.93 20.88 -10.20
CA SER A 122 13.62 22.14 -9.49
C SER A 122 13.98 23.45 -10.23
N SER A 123 14.52 23.36 -11.44
CA SER A 123 14.83 24.49 -12.32
C SER A 123 14.08 24.48 -13.66
N ARG A 124 13.15 23.52 -13.85
CA ARG A 124 12.61 23.14 -15.17
C ARG A 124 11.10 23.34 -15.31
N ASN A 125 10.39 23.72 -14.25
CA ASN A 125 8.92 23.81 -14.17
C ASN A 125 8.20 22.50 -14.58
N LYS A 126 8.84 21.36 -14.34
CA LYS A 126 8.37 20.03 -14.72
C LYS A 126 8.37 19.08 -13.52
N ALA A 127 7.51 18.07 -13.57
CA ALA A 127 7.59 16.93 -12.68
C ALA A 127 8.78 16.05 -13.07
N ALA A 128 9.41 15.41 -12.09
CA ALA A 128 10.48 14.43 -12.31
C ALA A 128 9.94 13.22 -13.09
N VAL A 129 8.78 12.71 -12.67
CA VAL A 129 8.02 11.67 -13.38
C VAL A 129 6.59 12.16 -13.61
N SER A 130 6.12 12.08 -14.85
CA SER A 130 4.73 12.39 -15.24
C SER A 130 4.04 11.14 -15.77
N VAL A 131 2.82 10.86 -15.32
CA VAL A 131 2.00 9.73 -15.76
C VAL A 131 0.69 10.26 -16.33
N THR A 132 0.35 9.90 -17.57
CA THR A 132 -0.79 10.44 -18.30
C THR A 132 -1.56 9.34 -19.05
N GLY A 133 -2.83 9.62 -19.35
CA GLY A 133 -3.72 8.74 -20.11
C GLY A 133 -4.72 7.96 -19.24
N GLU A 134 -5.51 7.10 -19.87
CA GLU A 134 -6.59 6.33 -19.24
C GLU A 134 -6.19 4.92 -18.81
N GLY A 135 -5.06 4.42 -19.32
CA GLY A 135 -4.55 3.08 -19.05
C GLY A 135 -3.72 2.99 -17.78
N ASP A 136 -3.41 1.75 -17.39
CA ASP A 136 -2.75 1.46 -16.13
C ASP A 136 -1.23 1.61 -16.24
N THR A 137 -0.61 2.18 -15.21
CA THR A 137 0.84 2.36 -15.12
C THR A 137 1.39 1.70 -13.87
N ASN A 138 2.40 0.85 -14.06
CA ASN A 138 3.12 0.17 -13.00
C ASN A 138 4.55 0.70 -12.94
N ILE A 139 4.93 1.30 -11.81
CA ILE A 139 6.28 1.69 -11.48
C ILE A 139 6.84 0.69 -10.47
N LYS A 140 7.87 -0.05 -10.87
CA LYS A 140 8.63 -0.94 -10.00
C LYS A 140 9.88 -0.23 -9.51
N LEU A 141 10.14 -0.30 -8.21
CA LEU A 141 11.33 0.23 -7.57
C LEU A 141 12.39 -0.87 -7.53
N ASP A 142 13.63 -0.49 -7.85
CA ASP A 142 14.85 -1.28 -7.69
C ASP A 142 15.93 -0.33 -7.12
N GLY A 143 16.51 -0.66 -5.98
CA GLY A 143 17.49 0.20 -5.29
C GLY A 143 16.89 1.53 -4.80
N ASP A 144 17.73 2.57 -4.73
CA ASP A 144 17.38 3.84 -4.08
C ASP A 144 17.00 4.93 -5.08
N ASN A 145 15.71 5.27 -5.13
CA ASN A 145 15.19 6.24 -6.10
C ASN A 145 14.81 7.57 -5.42
N ALA A 146 15.24 8.69 -6.00
CA ALA A 146 14.98 10.04 -5.54
C ALA A 146 14.43 10.91 -6.68
N LEU A 147 13.23 11.45 -6.48
CA LEU A 147 12.52 12.28 -7.44
C LEU A 147 12.18 13.61 -6.78
N LYS A 148 12.69 14.71 -7.33
CA LYS A 148 12.41 16.06 -6.83
C LYS A 148 11.95 16.96 -7.96
N SER A 149 10.80 17.60 -7.74
CA SER A 149 10.14 18.42 -8.75
C SER A 149 10.21 19.91 -8.45
N ASP A 150 9.89 20.71 -9.47
CA ASP A 150 9.79 22.17 -9.36
C ASP A 150 8.47 22.63 -8.73
N ILE A 151 8.35 23.93 -8.50
CA ILE A 151 7.18 24.64 -7.98
C ILE A 151 5.91 24.16 -8.69
N TYR A 152 4.86 23.86 -7.91
CA TYR A 152 3.55 23.39 -8.38
C TYR A 152 3.59 22.06 -9.18
N ARG A 153 4.66 21.27 -9.03
CA ARG A 153 4.78 19.93 -9.64
C ARG A 153 5.06 18.89 -8.56
N SER A 154 4.32 17.79 -8.65
CA SER A 154 4.50 16.68 -7.72
C SER A 154 5.73 15.85 -8.12
N GLY A 155 6.41 15.24 -7.15
CA GLY A 155 7.54 14.35 -7.39
C GLY A 155 7.21 13.28 -8.44
N ILE A 156 6.05 12.63 -8.24
CA ILE A 156 5.34 11.89 -9.28
C ILE A 156 4.01 12.57 -9.56
N TYR A 157 3.79 12.99 -10.80
CA TYR A 157 2.59 13.67 -11.25
C TYR A 157 1.74 12.79 -12.17
N GLY A 158 0.82 12.03 -11.60
CA GLY A 158 -0.21 11.29 -12.33
C GLY A 158 -1.42 12.16 -12.63
N SER A 159 -1.52 12.70 -13.84
CA SER A 159 -2.71 13.43 -14.30
C SER A 159 -3.71 12.55 -15.05
N GLY A 160 -3.31 11.32 -15.40
CA GLY A 160 -4.14 10.31 -16.04
C GLY A 160 -5.26 9.78 -15.13
N SER A 161 -6.34 9.30 -15.75
CA SER A 161 -7.47 8.67 -15.05
C SER A 161 -7.25 7.18 -14.77
N GLY A 162 -6.28 6.55 -15.45
CA GLY A 162 -5.86 5.18 -15.20
C GLY A 162 -5.25 4.98 -13.81
N SER A 163 -5.06 3.72 -13.41
CA SER A 163 -4.46 3.43 -12.11
C SER A 163 -2.95 3.60 -12.15
N LEU A 164 -2.40 4.13 -11.05
CA LEU A 164 -0.97 4.19 -10.81
C LEU A 164 -0.61 3.21 -9.71
N THR A 165 0.25 2.24 -10.01
CA THR A 165 0.78 1.29 -9.03
C THR A 165 2.26 1.51 -8.83
N ILE A 166 2.68 1.60 -7.57
CA ILE A 166 4.07 1.60 -7.13
C ILE A 166 4.33 0.28 -6.39
N SER A 167 5.41 -0.40 -6.74
CA SER A 167 5.80 -1.69 -6.17
C SER A 167 7.30 -1.78 -5.99
N GLY A 168 7.79 -2.69 -5.16
CA GLY A 168 9.22 -2.86 -4.89
C GLY A 168 9.45 -3.95 -3.85
N GLY A 169 10.66 -4.47 -3.75
CA GLY A 169 11.09 -5.31 -2.64
C GLY A 169 11.32 -4.49 -1.37
N GLU A 170 11.53 -5.16 -0.24
CA GLU A 170 11.70 -4.50 1.08
C GLU A 170 12.86 -3.51 1.12
N ASN A 171 13.91 -3.75 0.34
CA ASN A 171 15.12 -2.92 0.27
C ASN A 171 15.06 -1.85 -0.84
N ASP A 172 13.99 -1.81 -1.63
CA ASP A 172 13.84 -0.84 -2.71
C ASP A 172 13.11 0.39 -2.18
N SER A 173 13.61 1.58 -2.53
CA SER A 173 13.13 2.82 -1.95
C SER A 173 12.77 3.88 -3.00
N LEU A 174 11.81 4.72 -2.63
CA LEU A 174 11.41 5.90 -3.39
C LEU A 174 11.26 7.08 -2.45
N THR A 175 12.00 8.16 -2.69
CA THR A 175 11.75 9.48 -2.11
C THR A 175 11.19 10.40 -3.18
N ALA A 176 9.91 10.76 -3.08
CA ALA A 176 9.22 11.66 -3.98
C ALA A 176 8.94 13.02 -3.29
N GLN A 177 9.62 14.07 -3.73
CA GLN A 177 9.52 15.43 -3.22
C GLN A 177 8.77 16.31 -4.22
N GLY A 178 7.62 16.83 -3.81
CA GLY A 178 6.94 17.90 -4.52
C GLY A 178 7.73 19.21 -4.41
N GLY A 179 7.64 20.07 -5.42
CA GLY A 179 8.08 21.45 -5.25
C GLY A 179 7.04 22.28 -4.48
N SER A 180 7.37 23.53 -4.21
CA SER A 180 6.51 24.45 -3.44
C SER A 180 5.07 24.44 -3.93
N GLY A 181 4.14 24.22 -2.98
CA GLY A 181 2.70 24.13 -3.20
C GLY A 181 2.22 22.82 -3.83
N ALA A 182 3.08 21.81 -3.98
CA ALA A 182 2.80 20.56 -4.67
C ALA A 182 2.92 19.32 -3.78
N ASN A 183 2.35 18.21 -4.26
CA ASN A 183 2.32 16.97 -3.52
C ASN A 183 3.61 16.17 -3.69
N GLY A 184 3.92 15.25 -2.79
CA GLY A 184 4.99 14.27 -3.03
C GLY A 184 4.64 13.35 -4.20
N ILE A 185 3.49 12.68 -4.10
CA ILE A 185 2.92 11.82 -5.13
C ILE A 185 1.46 12.23 -5.37
N SER A 186 1.08 12.39 -6.63
CA SER A 186 -0.32 12.68 -7.00
C SER A 186 -0.84 11.75 -8.09
N SER A 187 -2.10 11.35 -8.01
CA SER A 187 -2.83 10.63 -9.07
C SER A 187 -4.24 11.19 -9.27
N SER A 188 -4.66 11.45 -10.51
CA SER A 188 -6.06 11.75 -10.84
C SER A 188 -6.93 10.49 -10.87
N GLY A 189 -6.33 9.32 -11.09
CA GLY A 189 -6.96 8.01 -10.93
C GLY A 189 -6.74 7.43 -9.54
N SER A 190 -6.86 6.10 -9.42
CA SER A 190 -6.51 5.38 -8.21
C SER A 190 -4.99 5.25 -8.04
N LEU A 191 -4.54 5.13 -6.80
CA LEU A 191 -3.13 4.95 -6.45
C LEU A 191 -2.97 3.73 -5.55
N THR A 192 -2.10 2.81 -5.96
CA THR A 192 -1.74 1.62 -5.17
C THR A 192 -0.26 1.64 -4.84
N ILE A 193 0.10 1.42 -3.58
CA ILE A 193 1.47 1.12 -3.14
C ILE A 193 1.46 -0.30 -2.59
N SER A 194 2.22 -1.18 -3.24
CA SER A 194 2.17 -2.63 -3.00
C SER A 194 3.52 -3.26 -2.62
N GLY A 195 4.55 -2.44 -2.46
CA GLY A 195 5.83 -2.84 -1.91
C GLY A 195 6.80 -1.65 -1.83
N GLY A 196 8.00 -1.92 -1.30
CA GLY A 196 9.05 -0.92 -1.13
C GLY A 196 8.88 0.02 0.06
N THR A 197 9.91 0.84 0.25
CA THR A 197 9.92 1.96 1.20
C THR A 197 9.65 3.27 0.45
N VAL A 198 8.45 3.82 0.59
CA VAL A 198 8.02 5.03 -0.12
C VAL A 198 7.91 6.21 0.84
N THR A 199 8.70 7.25 0.60
CA THR A 199 8.62 8.54 1.29
C THR A 199 8.09 9.59 0.32
N ALA A 200 6.92 10.16 0.61
CA ALA A 200 6.26 11.15 -0.22
C ALA A 200 6.10 12.47 0.57
N ASN A 201 6.74 13.52 0.11
CA ASN A 201 6.80 14.81 0.79
C ASN A 201 6.11 15.88 -0.05
N GLY A 202 5.01 16.43 0.47
CA GLY A 202 4.46 17.68 -0.02
C GLY A 202 5.26 18.88 0.47
N ASP A 203 5.11 20.02 -0.20
CA ASP A 203 5.77 21.27 0.16
C ASP A 203 4.79 22.45 0.12
N ASP A 204 5.00 23.45 0.98
CA ASP A 204 4.15 24.65 1.19
C ASP A 204 2.63 24.38 1.07
N GLY A 205 2.11 23.53 1.97
CA GLY A 205 0.69 23.14 1.98
C GLY A 205 0.30 22.02 1.01
N GLY A 206 1.23 21.52 0.19
CA GLY A 206 1.02 20.34 -0.64
C GLY A 206 0.93 19.05 0.19
N ARG A 207 0.26 18.02 -0.32
CA ARG A 207 0.05 16.75 0.40
C ARG A 207 1.23 15.80 0.26
N GLY A 208 1.42 14.87 1.18
CA GLY A 208 2.38 13.78 0.97
C GLY A 208 1.96 12.92 -0.22
N ILE A 209 0.80 12.28 -0.09
CA ILE A 209 0.15 11.47 -1.11
C ILE A 209 -1.24 12.02 -1.40
N SER A 210 -1.60 12.18 -2.67
CA SER A 210 -2.91 12.68 -3.09
C SER A 210 -3.47 11.83 -4.23
N SER A 211 -4.68 11.29 -4.08
CA SER A 211 -5.41 10.65 -5.17
C SER A 211 -6.84 11.17 -5.27
N SER A 212 -7.30 11.52 -6.47
CA SER A 212 -8.72 11.82 -6.69
C SER A 212 -9.60 10.56 -6.69
N GLY A 213 -9.00 9.40 -7.01
CA GLY A 213 -9.58 8.08 -6.82
C GLY A 213 -9.34 7.52 -5.41
N SER A 214 -9.15 6.20 -5.31
CA SER A 214 -8.83 5.52 -4.04
C SER A 214 -7.31 5.42 -3.81
N VAL A 215 -6.91 5.38 -2.54
CA VAL A 215 -5.54 5.02 -2.13
C VAL A 215 -5.54 3.64 -1.48
N THR A 216 -4.73 2.73 -2.01
CA THR A 216 -4.52 1.38 -1.44
C THR A 216 -3.06 1.21 -1.07
N ILE A 217 -2.78 0.79 0.16
CA ILE A 217 -1.44 0.46 0.64
C ILE A 217 -1.46 -0.99 1.14
N SER A 218 -0.59 -1.83 0.57
CA SER A 218 -0.57 -3.27 0.83
C SER A 218 0.81 -3.89 0.58
N GLY A 219 0.91 -5.22 0.65
CA GLY A 219 2.10 -5.97 0.23
C GLY A 219 3.35 -5.70 1.08
N GLY A 220 3.19 -5.45 2.38
CA GLY A 220 4.30 -5.20 3.30
C GLY A 220 4.98 -3.85 3.12
N SER A 221 4.39 -2.93 2.34
CA SER A 221 4.96 -1.61 2.08
C SER A 221 5.26 -0.82 3.36
N THR A 222 6.36 -0.07 3.36
CA THR A 222 6.63 0.98 4.36
C THR A 222 6.40 2.35 3.72
N VAL A 223 5.38 3.08 4.15
CA VAL A 223 4.99 4.36 3.54
C VAL A 223 5.09 5.48 4.57
N THR A 224 5.83 6.53 4.23
CA THR A 224 5.84 7.80 4.97
C THR A 224 5.30 8.90 4.07
N ALA A 225 4.16 9.48 4.44
CA ALA A 225 3.51 10.53 3.68
C ALA A 225 3.43 11.81 4.53
N ASN A 226 4.19 12.83 4.13
CA ASN A 226 4.33 14.08 4.86
C ASN A 226 3.65 15.20 4.09
N GLY A 227 2.59 15.77 4.66
CA GLY A 227 2.01 17.01 4.21
C GLY A 227 2.95 18.19 4.47
N GLY A 228 3.10 19.06 3.49
CA GLY A 228 3.84 20.30 3.61
C GLY A 228 3.15 21.24 4.57
N SER A 229 3.91 21.88 5.46
CA SER A 229 3.39 22.99 6.25
C SER A 229 3.18 24.19 5.33
N GLY A 230 2.07 24.91 5.49
CA GLY A 230 1.72 26.01 4.61
C GLY A 230 1.32 27.27 5.38
N THR A 231 1.54 28.42 4.76
CA THR A 231 1.22 29.73 5.36
C THR A 231 -0.26 29.90 5.72
N ILE A 232 -1.15 29.26 4.95
CA ILE A 232 -2.60 29.29 5.15
C ILE A 232 -3.10 27.98 5.78
N SER A 233 -2.85 26.87 5.09
CA SER A 233 -3.27 25.52 5.48
C SER A 233 -2.09 24.56 5.34
N GLY A 234 -2.00 23.60 6.25
CA GLY A 234 -1.14 22.45 6.03
C GLY A 234 -1.73 21.50 5.00
N GLY A 235 -0.87 20.77 4.30
CA GLY A 235 -1.27 19.67 3.43
C GLY A 235 -1.54 18.40 4.24
N ASP A 236 -2.43 17.55 3.75
CA ASP A 236 -2.68 16.25 4.36
C ASP A 236 -1.47 15.31 4.15
N GLY A 237 -1.21 14.39 5.09
CA GLY A 237 -0.25 13.32 4.87
C GLY A 237 -0.69 12.44 3.71
N ILE A 238 -1.87 11.84 3.83
CA ILE A 238 -2.55 11.09 2.76
C ILE A 238 -3.92 11.69 2.51
N TRP A 239 -4.23 12.02 1.26
CA TRP A 239 -5.56 12.40 0.82
C TRP A 239 -6.09 11.48 -0.28
N SER A 240 -7.34 11.05 -0.13
CA SER A 240 -8.08 10.33 -1.16
C SER A 240 -9.46 10.96 -1.35
N GLY A 241 -9.84 11.24 -2.60
CA GLY A 241 -11.19 11.61 -2.98
C GLY A 241 -12.19 10.45 -2.84
N GLY A 242 -11.71 9.22 -3.06
CA GLY A 242 -12.40 7.97 -2.77
C GLY A 242 -12.06 7.41 -1.39
N GLY A 243 -11.93 6.08 -1.31
CA GLY A 243 -11.60 5.37 -0.08
C GLY A 243 -10.09 5.19 0.14
N VAL A 244 -9.71 4.96 1.40
CA VAL A 244 -8.35 4.54 1.79
C VAL A 244 -8.39 3.11 2.31
N THR A 245 -7.55 2.23 1.78
CA THR A 245 -7.41 0.84 2.26
C THR A 245 -5.97 0.56 2.64
N ILE A 246 -5.75 0.06 3.86
CA ILE A 246 -4.43 -0.34 4.37
C ILE A 246 -4.52 -1.79 4.85
N SER A 247 -3.63 -2.65 4.33
CA SER A 247 -3.67 -4.10 4.56
C SER A 247 -2.31 -4.76 4.33
N GLY A 248 -2.23 -6.10 4.43
CA GLY A 248 -1.08 -6.89 4.02
C GLY A 248 0.20 -6.55 4.79
N GLY A 249 0.13 -6.37 6.11
CA GLY A 249 1.28 -6.08 6.96
C GLY A 249 1.96 -4.73 6.76
N SER A 250 1.39 -3.80 5.99
CA SER A 250 2.05 -2.52 5.69
C SER A 250 2.24 -1.63 6.93
N THR A 251 3.33 -0.86 6.94
CA THR A 251 3.59 0.20 7.93
C THR A 251 3.38 1.56 7.29
N VAL A 252 2.43 2.34 7.79
CA VAL A 252 2.05 3.65 7.24
C VAL A 252 2.23 4.74 8.29
N THR A 253 3.04 5.74 7.99
CA THR A 253 3.14 6.98 8.75
C THR A 253 2.63 8.13 7.90
N ALA A 254 1.53 8.76 8.31
CA ALA A 254 0.91 9.86 7.60
C ALA A 254 0.85 11.09 8.50
N ASN A 255 1.61 12.13 8.15
CA ASN A 255 1.73 13.34 8.94
C ASN A 255 1.12 14.50 8.16
N GLY A 256 0.10 15.15 8.72
CA GLY A 256 -0.41 16.41 8.23
C GLY A 256 0.57 17.55 8.50
N GLY A 257 0.68 18.48 7.55
CA GLY A 257 1.49 19.68 7.70
C GLY A 257 0.84 20.70 8.63
N ASN A 258 1.64 21.60 9.21
CA ASN A 258 1.09 22.68 10.01
C ASN A 258 0.47 23.76 9.11
N GLY A 259 -0.68 24.29 9.52
CA GLY A 259 -1.30 25.45 8.92
C GLY A 259 -0.97 26.70 9.71
N GLY A 260 -0.50 27.74 9.02
CA GLY A 260 -0.27 29.04 9.63
C GLY A 260 -1.58 29.70 10.09
N SER A 261 -2.38 30.20 9.14
CA SER A 261 -3.55 31.04 9.47
C SER A 261 -4.85 30.29 9.77
N LEU A 262 -5.07 29.09 9.22
CA LEU A 262 -6.38 28.42 9.26
C LEU A 262 -6.36 27.04 9.90
N VAL A 263 -5.83 26.03 9.23
CA VAL A 263 -6.01 24.63 9.62
C VAL A 263 -4.78 23.81 9.32
N GLY A 264 -4.36 22.98 10.28
CA GLY A 264 -3.38 21.93 10.03
C GLY A 264 -3.95 20.87 9.09
N GLY A 265 -3.10 20.26 8.27
CA GLY A 265 -3.52 19.15 7.42
C GLY A 265 -3.86 17.91 8.23
N ASP A 266 -4.69 17.04 7.70
CA ASP A 266 -5.00 15.78 8.36
C ASP A 266 -3.85 14.78 8.18
N GLY A 267 -3.69 13.82 9.10
CA GLY A 267 -2.79 12.69 8.88
C GLY A 267 -3.27 11.88 7.67
N ILE A 268 -4.49 11.34 7.76
CA ILE A 268 -5.18 10.66 6.66
C ILE A 268 -6.57 11.25 6.47
N ARG A 269 -6.88 11.69 5.25
CA ARG A 269 -8.18 12.19 4.84
C ARG A 269 -8.76 11.38 3.69
N SER A 270 -9.92 10.76 3.92
CA SER A 270 -10.68 10.02 2.92
C SER A 270 -12.03 10.66 2.64
N GLY A 271 -12.36 10.89 1.37
CA GLY A 271 -13.69 11.34 0.94
C GLY A 271 -14.75 10.23 1.06
N GLY A 272 -14.34 8.97 0.88
CA GLY A 272 -15.12 7.76 1.11
C GLY A 272 -14.81 7.11 2.46
N GLY A 273 -14.89 5.78 2.50
CA GLY A 273 -14.55 4.98 3.68
C GLY A 273 -13.05 4.74 3.84
N LEU A 274 -12.63 4.47 5.08
CA LEU A 274 -11.26 4.11 5.43
C LEU A 274 -11.24 2.74 6.09
N THR A 275 -10.44 1.82 5.57
CA THR A 275 -10.31 0.45 6.10
C THR A 275 -8.86 0.16 6.46
N VAL A 276 -8.64 -0.30 7.69
CA VAL A 276 -7.37 -0.86 8.15
C VAL A 276 -7.64 -2.29 8.61
N SER A 277 -7.36 -3.26 7.73
CA SER A 277 -7.61 -4.67 8.01
C SER A 277 -6.41 -5.41 8.59
N ASP A 278 -5.21 -4.85 8.39
CA ASP A 278 -3.93 -5.37 8.87
C ASP A 278 -2.86 -4.25 8.81
N GLY A 279 -1.68 -4.47 9.40
CA GLY A 279 -0.56 -3.53 9.39
C GLY A 279 -0.54 -2.53 10.57
N THR A 280 0.41 -1.59 10.52
CA THR A 280 0.59 -0.53 11.53
C THR A 280 0.38 0.83 10.89
N VAL A 281 -0.52 1.64 11.45
CA VAL A 281 -0.82 2.99 10.97
C VAL A 281 -0.52 4.01 12.07
N THR A 282 0.28 5.01 11.75
CA THR A 282 0.45 6.22 12.57
C THR A 282 -0.03 7.41 11.75
N ALA A 283 -1.12 8.04 12.17
CA ALA A 283 -1.73 9.17 11.48
C ALA A 283 -1.79 10.38 12.41
N LYS A 284 -1.04 11.43 12.08
CA LYS A 284 -0.90 12.63 12.92
C LYS A 284 -1.42 13.85 12.17
N GLY A 285 -2.42 14.51 12.71
CA GLY A 285 -2.86 15.81 12.22
C GLY A 285 -1.80 16.88 12.49
N GLY A 286 -1.67 17.82 11.56
CA GLY A 286 -0.81 18.98 11.71
C GLY A 286 -1.45 20.04 12.61
N ASN A 287 -0.65 20.98 13.09
CA ASN A 287 -1.12 22.03 13.98
C ASN A 287 -1.74 23.20 13.21
N GLY A 288 -2.71 23.88 13.79
CA GLY A 288 -3.19 25.19 13.36
C GLY A 288 -2.60 26.27 14.26
N ASP A 289 -1.50 26.88 13.84
CA ASP A 289 -0.62 27.69 14.70
C ASP A 289 -1.20 29.09 15.03
N SER A 290 -2.15 29.59 14.24
CA SER A 290 -2.88 30.84 14.49
C SER A 290 -3.75 30.75 15.74
N LYS A 291 -3.98 31.91 16.41
CA LYS A 291 -4.93 32.02 17.55
C LYS A 291 -6.33 31.50 17.23
N ASP A 292 -6.75 31.62 15.98
CA ASP A 292 -8.06 31.16 15.49
C ASP A 292 -7.96 29.81 14.75
N GLY A 293 -6.76 29.22 14.75
CA GLY A 293 -6.41 28.03 13.98
C GLY A 293 -7.01 26.75 14.52
N TYR A 294 -7.24 25.81 13.63
CA TYR A 294 -7.76 24.47 13.92
C TYR A 294 -6.65 23.43 13.70
N GLY A 295 -6.53 22.49 14.62
CA GLY A 295 -5.68 21.32 14.40
C GLY A 295 -6.29 20.43 13.33
N GLY A 296 -5.45 19.79 12.51
CA GLY A 296 -5.87 18.72 11.61
C GLY A 296 -6.21 17.45 12.38
N ASP A 297 -7.04 16.60 11.79
CA ASP A 297 -7.42 15.32 12.37
C ASP A 297 -6.31 14.28 12.15
N GLY A 298 -6.16 13.31 13.06
CA GLY A 298 -5.30 12.15 12.81
C GLY A 298 -5.82 11.35 11.62
N ILE A 299 -7.05 10.86 11.75
CA ILE A 299 -7.82 10.20 10.69
C ILE A 299 -9.16 10.92 10.51
N ARG A 300 -9.48 11.29 9.27
CA ARG A 300 -10.77 11.87 8.87
C ARG A 300 -11.36 11.13 7.69
N SER A 301 -12.62 10.72 7.80
CA SER A 301 -13.35 10.03 6.73
C SER A 301 -14.75 10.60 6.52
N GLY A 302 -15.11 10.78 5.25
CA GLY A 302 -16.48 11.10 4.83
C GLY A 302 -17.45 9.92 4.98
N GLY A 303 -16.93 8.69 5.00
CA GLY A 303 -17.70 7.45 5.15
C GLY A 303 -17.30 6.63 6.38
N VAL A 304 -17.51 5.32 6.30
CA VAL A 304 -17.21 4.39 7.39
C VAL A 304 -15.70 4.26 7.61
N VAL A 305 -15.27 4.36 8.87
CA VAL A 305 -13.93 3.94 9.31
C VAL A 305 -14.03 2.54 9.90
N THR A 306 -13.34 1.57 9.30
CA THR A 306 -13.30 0.18 9.77
C THR A 306 -11.87 -0.16 10.18
N ILE A 307 -11.68 -0.58 11.44
CA ILE A 307 -10.40 -1.05 11.96
C ILE A 307 -10.58 -2.45 12.53
N SER A 308 -9.93 -3.41 11.87
CA SER A 308 -9.84 -4.79 12.33
C SER A 308 -8.40 -5.30 12.35
N GLY A 309 -7.44 -4.48 11.91
CA GLY A 309 -6.01 -4.80 11.80
C GLY A 309 -5.23 -4.65 13.10
N ASN A 310 -3.90 -4.65 13.02
CA ASN A 310 -3.02 -4.70 14.20
C ASN A 310 -3.00 -3.40 14.98
N THR A 311 -2.33 -2.36 14.50
CA THR A 311 -2.06 -1.16 15.32
C THR A 311 -2.46 0.10 14.58
N VAL A 312 -3.26 0.96 15.21
CA VAL A 312 -3.61 2.29 14.69
C VAL A 312 -3.38 3.34 15.77
N ASN A 313 -2.45 4.26 15.54
CA ASN A 313 -2.23 5.43 16.39
C ASN A 313 -2.64 6.69 15.61
N ALA A 314 -3.78 7.26 15.98
CA ALA A 314 -4.36 8.43 15.35
C ALA A 314 -4.40 9.60 16.33
N ALA A 315 -3.63 10.65 16.04
CA ALA A 315 -3.53 11.82 16.91
C ALA A 315 -3.92 13.09 16.16
N GLY A 316 -4.90 13.83 16.69
CA GLY A 316 -5.25 15.15 16.20
C GLY A 316 -4.17 16.18 16.55
N GLY A 317 -3.97 17.13 15.64
CA GLY A 317 -3.05 18.25 15.82
C GLY A 317 -3.58 19.29 16.80
N TYR A 318 -2.69 20.11 17.33
CA TYR A 318 -3.05 21.24 18.17
C TYR A 318 -3.65 22.35 17.34
N GLY A 319 -4.70 23.02 17.82
CA GLY A 319 -5.21 24.23 17.18
C GLY A 319 -5.16 25.39 18.16
N GLY A 320 -4.79 26.58 17.70
CA GLY A 320 -4.84 27.75 18.57
C GLY A 320 -6.25 28.00 19.12
N LYS A 321 -7.31 27.67 18.37
CA LYS A 321 -8.70 27.73 18.84
C LYS A 321 -9.26 26.35 19.24
N VAL A 322 -9.23 25.39 18.32
CA VAL A 322 -9.78 24.04 18.51
C VAL A 322 -8.80 22.99 17.99
N GLY A 323 -8.46 22.00 18.81
CA GLY A 323 -7.62 20.88 18.36
C GLY A 323 -8.37 19.87 17.47
N GLY A 324 -7.63 19.15 16.64
CA GLY A 324 -8.19 18.14 15.73
C GLY A 324 -8.59 16.85 16.44
N TYR A 325 -9.41 16.04 15.81
CA TYR A 325 -9.83 14.74 16.31
C TYR A 325 -8.72 13.68 16.15
N GLY A 326 -8.70 12.67 17.02
CA GLY A 326 -7.88 11.48 16.76
C GLY A 326 -8.42 10.73 15.54
N ILE A 327 -9.67 10.26 15.64
CA ILE A 327 -10.43 9.64 14.55
C ILE A 327 -11.77 10.35 14.40
N CYS A 328 -12.09 10.79 13.18
CA CYS A 328 -13.32 11.46 12.82
C CYS A 328 -13.99 10.76 11.63
N SER A 329 -15.26 10.36 11.79
CA SER A 329 -16.09 9.86 10.70
C SER A 329 -17.45 10.53 10.73
N PHE A 330 -17.93 10.96 9.56
CA PHE A 330 -19.28 11.50 9.42
C PHE A 330 -20.36 10.43 9.21
N ASP A 331 -20.01 9.15 9.28
CA ASP A 331 -20.94 8.02 9.23
C ASP A 331 -20.76 7.14 10.47
N ARG A 332 -19.86 6.14 10.40
CA ARG A 332 -19.63 5.17 11.47
C ARG A 332 -18.14 4.94 11.67
N VAL A 333 -17.73 4.81 12.93
CA VAL A 333 -16.47 4.17 13.32
C VAL A 333 -16.77 2.76 13.84
N ALA A 334 -16.21 1.75 13.18
CA ALA A 334 -16.30 0.34 13.59
C ALA A 334 -14.91 -0.19 13.92
N ILE A 335 -14.72 -0.64 15.17
CA ILE A 335 -13.47 -1.24 15.64
C ILE A 335 -13.79 -2.61 16.21
N SER A 336 -13.21 -3.65 15.62
CA SER A 336 -13.48 -5.05 16.00
C SER A 336 -12.25 -5.83 16.48
N GLY A 337 -11.06 -5.24 16.35
CA GLY A 337 -9.79 -5.87 16.74
C GLY A 337 -8.63 -4.87 16.74
N GLY A 338 -7.46 -5.36 17.14
CA GLY A 338 -6.22 -4.58 17.18
C GLY A 338 -6.05 -3.68 18.40
N THR A 339 -4.92 -2.99 18.42
CA THR A 339 -4.58 -1.92 19.35
C THR A 339 -4.82 -0.56 18.66
N VAL A 340 -5.76 0.21 19.18
CA VAL A 340 -6.11 1.53 18.66
C VAL A 340 -5.84 2.59 19.73
N GLU A 341 -5.00 3.57 19.41
CA GLU A 341 -4.81 4.79 20.18
C GLU A 341 -5.39 5.96 19.39
N ALA A 342 -6.39 6.63 19.94
CA ALA A 342 -7.07 7.75 19.30
C ALA A 342 -7.06 8.96 20.23
N ALA A 343 -6.21 9.95 19.95
CA ALA A 343 -6.01 11.12 20.80
C ALA A 343 -6.46 12.40 20.09
N GLY A 344 -7.37 13.15 20.71
CA GLY A 344 -7.72 14.49 20.26
C GLY A 344 -6.62 15.50 20.60
N GLY A 345 -6.42 16.47 19.72
CA GLY A 345 -5.50 17.58 19.94
C GLY A 345 -6.08 18.65 20.86
N ASN A 346 -5.22 19.46 21.48
CA ASN A 346 -5.66 20.53 22.37
C ASN A 346 -5.95 21.83 21.59
N GLY A 347 -6.76 22.71 22.20
CA GLY A 347 -6.88 24.10 21.77
C GLY A 347 -7.26 25.05 22.90
N SER A 348 -7.32 26.36 22.63
CA SER A 348 -7.61 27.35 23.69
C SER A 348 -9.07 27.38 24.12
N THR A 349 -9.99 27.14 23.19
CA THR A 349 -11.45 27.19 23.44
C THR A 349 -12.10 25.81 23.40
N GLY A 350 -11.47 24.86 22.70
CA GLY A 350 -11.92 23.48 22.68
C GLY A 350 -10.83 22.50 22.29
N GLY A 351 -10.95 21.28 22.78
CA GLY A 351 -10.10 20.18 22.37
C GLY A 351 -10.84 19.26 21.42
N GLY A 352 -10.09 18.59 20.56
CA GLY A 352 -10.62 17.53 19.71
C GLY A 352 -11.01 16.32 20.55
N SER A 353 -11.95 15.53 20.03
CA SER A 353 -12.29 14.24 20.64
C SER A 353 -11.30 13.15 20.20
N GLY A 354 -11.10 12.13 21.05
CA GLY A 354 -10.33 10.95 20.67
C GLY A 354 -10.95 10.27 19.46
N ILE A 355 -12.22 9.89 19.57
CA ILE A 355 -13.05 9.41 18.46
C ILE A 355 -14.33 10.24 18.37
N TYR A 356 -14.67 10.70 17.17
CA TYR A 356 -15.93 11.39 16.85
C TYR A 356 -16.67 10.68 15.72
N SER A 357 -17.94 10.31 15.96
CA SER A 357 -18.80 9.78 14.90
C SER A 357 -20.29 9.88 15.23
N SER A 358 -21.17 9.67 14.25
CA SER A 358 -22.60 9.47 14.50
C SER A 358 -22.85 8.12 15.18
N VAL A 359 -22.08 7.09 14.82
CA VAL A 359 -22.14 5.75 15.43
C VAL A 359 -20.72 5.27 15.70
N ILE A 360 -20.47 4.82 16.93
CA ILE A 360 -19.23 4.16 17.34
C ILE A 360 -19.60 2.72 17.72
N ASP A 361 -19.18 1.77 16.90
CA ASP A 361 -19.41 0.34 17.10
C ASP A 361 -18.11 -0.35 17.50
N LEU A 362 -18.06 -0.80 18.75
CA LEU A 362 -16.90 -1.46 19.36
C LEU A 362 -17.28 -2.89 19.67
N SER A 363 -16.51 -3.85 19.18
CA SER A 363 -16.79 -5.28 19.33
C SER A 363 -15.52 -6.13 19.29
N GLY A 364 -15.63 -7.44 19.50
CA GLY A 364 -14.51 -8.37 19.37
C GLY A 364 -13.39 -8.13 20.40
N SER A 365 -12.20 -8.65 20.12
CA SER A 365 -11.04 -8.63 21.05
C SER A 365 -10.11 -7.45 20.74
N LEU A 366 -10.58 -6.23 20.97
CA LEU A 366 -9.84 -4.98 20.72
C LEU A 366 -9.16 -4.44 21.99
N GLU A 367 -8.08 -3.69 21.83
CA GLU A 367 -7.52 -2.78 22.84
C GLU A 367 -7.59 -1.34 22.35
N LEU A 368 -8.55 -0.55 22.85
CA LEU A 368 -8.76 0.84 22.48
C LEU A 368 -8.38 1.76 23.64
N THR A 369 -7.57 2.77 23.35
CA THR A 369 -7.33 3.93 24.21
C THR A 369 -7.75 5.20 23.47
N ALA A 370 -8.85 5.80 23.91
CA ALA A 370 -9.34 7.07 23.37
C ALA A 370 -9.10 8.19 24.39
N LYS A 371 -8.43 9.26 23.96
CA LYS A 371 -8.10 10.41 24.81
C LYS A 371 -8.65 11.70 24.24
N ALA A 372 -9.36 12.45 25.07
CA ALA A 372 -9.82 13.78 24.74
C ALA A 372 -8.66 14.80 24.72
N GLY A 373 -8.75 15.76 23.82
CA GLY A 373 -7.98 17.00 23.89
C GLY A 373 -8.60 17.99 24.88
N SER A 374 -7.76 18.81 25.50
CA SER A 374 -8.17 19.88 26.40
C SER A 374 -8.62 21.14 25.63
N PRO A 375 -9.51 21.98 26.22
CA PRO A 375 -10.16 21.82 27.52
C PRO A 375 -11.47 21.02 27.52
N THR A 376 -12.11 20.84 26.36
CA THR A 376 -13.52 20.36 26.30
C THR A 376 -13.74 19.10 25.48
N GLY A 377 -12.69 18.52 24.90
CA GLY A 377 -12.78 17.30 24.11
C GLY A 377 -13.44 16.14 24.87
N LYS A 378 -13.80 15.11 24.13
CA LYS A 378 -14.44 13.89 24.65
C LYS A 378 -13.62 12.69 24.21
N ALA A 379 -13.57 11.64 25.01
CA ALA A 379 -12.81 10.47 24.62
C ALA A 379 -13.50 9.78 23.42
N LEU A 380 -14.80 9.50 23.59
CA LEU A 380 -15.65 8.85 22.60
C LEU A 380 -16.92 9.68 22.41
N LEU A 381 -16.98 10.52 21.38
CA LEU A 381 -18.11 11.40 21.09
C LEU A 381 -19.01 10.78 20.02
N GLN A 382 -20.13 10.22 20.46
CA GLN A 382 -21.14 9.62 19.59
C GLN A 382 -22.38 10.50 19.50
N ASN A 383 -22.73 10.95 18.29
CA ASN A 383 -23.95 11.73 18.05
C ASN A 383 -24.12 12.91 19.03
N GLY A 384 -23.01 13.62 19.31
CA GLY A 384 -22.98 14.78 20.22
C GLY A 384 -23.03 14.45 21.72
N ARG A 385 -22.98 13.18 22.10
CA ARG A 385 -22.92 12.74 23.51
C ARG A 385 -21.70 11.84 23.75
N GLU A 386 -21.14 11.91 24.94
CA GLU A 386 -20.08 10.97 25.32
C GLU A 386 -20.66 9.56 25.42
N LEU A 387 -19.97 8.58 24.83
CA LEU A 387 -20.40 7.19 24.84
C LEU A 387 -20.30 6.61 26.24
N ASP A 388 -21.39 6.00 26.70
CA ASP A 388 -21.41 5.25 27.95
C ASP A 388 -20.78 3.86 27.73
N LEU A 389 -19.63 3.61 28.38
CA LEU A 389 -18.88 2.37 28.24
C LEU A 389 -19.64 1.13 28.74
N ASP A 390 -20.66 1.29 29.58
CA ASP A 390 -21.48 0.17 30.03
C ASP A 390 -22.35 -0.38 28.89
N THR A 391 -22.71 0.44 27.92
CA THR A 391 -23.59 0.06 26.79
C THR A 391 -22.91 -0.84 25.75
N ILE A 392 -21.59 -0.97 25.80
CA ILE A 392 -20.80 -1.77 24.85
C ILE A 392 -20.28 -3.08 25.46
N LYS A 393 -20.44 -3.30 26.77
CA LYS A 393 -19.91 -4.47 27.49
C LYS A 393 -20.26 -5.79 26.82
N ASP A 394 -21.53 -5.96 26.46
CA ASP A 394 -22.06 -7.21 25.90
C ASP A 394 -21.61 -7.47 24.45
N LYS A 395 -20.98 -6.48 23.80
CA LYS A 395 -20.43 -6.59 22.44
C LYS A 395 -18.95 -6.96 22.42
N LEU A 396 -18.26 -6.78 23.54
CA LEU A 396 -16.82 -6.98 23.63
C LEU A 396 -16.49 -8.47 23.80
N GLY A 397 -15.48 -8.93 23.06
CA GLY A 397 -14.98 -10.29 23.14
C GLY A 397 -13.99 -10.49 24.29
N PRO A 398 -13.65 -11.75 24.61
CA PRO A 398 -12.56 -12.11 25.52
C PRO A 398 -11.27 -11.28 25.34
N GLY A 399 -10.74 -10.77 26.45
CA GLY A 399 -9.50 -9.99 26.47
C GLY A 399 -9.60 -8.55 25.94
N ALA A 400 -10.80 -8.11 25.52
CA ALA A 400 -10.99 -6.74 25.06
C ALA A 400 -10.82 -5.73 26.19
N LYS A 401 -10.33 -4.54 25.85
CA LYS A 401 -10.12 -3.42 26.77
C LYS A 401 -10.40 -2.10 26.06
N VAL A 402 -11.27 -1.28 26.66
CA VAL A 402 -11.55 0.08 26.19
C VAL A 402 -11.26 1.05 27.32
N THR A 403 -10.38 2.01 27.06
CA THR A 403 -9.97 3.05 28.00
C THR A 403 -10.35 4.40 27.40
N ALA A 404 -11.07 5.20 28.17
CA ALA A 404 -11.53 6.53 27.79
C ALA A 404 -10.98 7.55 28.80
N THR A 405 -10.12 8.47 28.34
CA THR A 405 -9.56 9.54 29.17
C THR A 405 -10.15 10.88 28.75
N ASP A 406 -10.77 11.58 29.68
CA ASP A 406 -11.39 12.88 29.44
C ASP A 406 -10.37 14.03 29.35
N ALA A 407 -10.87 15.24 29.08
CA ALA A 407 -10.03 16.42 28.88
C ALA A 407 -9.30 16.91 30.15
N ASN A 408 -9.74 16.45 31.33
CA ASN A 408 -9.13 16.74 32.63
C ASN A 408 -8.11 15.65 33.06
N GLY A 409 -8.06 14.54 32.31
CA GLY A 409 -7.21 13.38 32.60
C GLY A 409 -7.89 12.29 33.42
N GLU A 410 -9.18 12.42 33.73
CA GLU A 410 -9.93 11.34 34.39
C GLU A 410 -10.14 10.18 33.42
N THR A 411 -9.95 8.96 33.91
CA THR A 411 -9.99 7.76 33.07
C THR A 411 -11.07 6.80 33.51
N LYS A 412 -11.85 6.33 32.53
CA LYS A 412 -12.82 5.23 32.67
C LYS A 412 -12.37 4.06 31.81
N GLN A 413 -12.63 2.86 32.28
CA GLN A 413 -12.22 1.64 31.59
C GLN A 413 -13.30 0.58 31.68
N VAL A 414 -13.46 -0.18 30.59
CA VAL A 414 -14.16 -1.46 30.57
C VAL A 414 -13.22 -2.51 29.99
N SER A 415 -13.20 -3.70 30.57
CA SER A 415 -12.40 -4.82 30.10
C SER A 415 -13.13 -6.14 30.29
N ILE A 416 -13.00 -7.02 29.32
CA ILE A 416 -13.48 -8.41 29.41
C ILE A 416 -12.28 -9.29 29.73
N PRO A 417 -12.27 -10.01 30.87
CA PRO A 417 -11.19 -10.92 31.20
C PRO A 417 -10.97 -11.93 30.07
N ARG A 418 -9.71 -12.31 29.84
CA ARG A 418 -9.46 -13.53 29.07
C ARG A 418 -9.99 -14.71 29.90
N PRO A 419 -10.67 -15.70 29.28
CA PRO A 419 -10.95 -16.97 29.92
C PRO A 419 -9.67 -17.44 30.59
N VAL A 420 -9.74 -17.61 31.91
CA VAL A 420 -8.64 -18.19 32.66
C VAL A 420 -8.54 -19.62 32.14
N GLU A 421 -7.39 -20.00 31.55
CA GLU A 421 -7.12 -21.41 31.30
C GLU A 421 -7.32 -22.12 32.64
N PRO A 422 -8.17 -23.18 32.71
CA PRO A 422 -8.36 -23.88 33.97
C PRO A 422 -6.98 -24.33 34.47
N GLU A 423 -6.62 -23.94 35.69
CA GLU A 423 -5.39 -24.44 36.30
C GLU A 423 -5.41 -25.97 36.21
N GLU A 424 -4.38 -26.56 35.59
CA GLU A 424 -4.26 -28.00 35.53
C GLU A 424 -4.37 -28.56 36.95
N PRO A 425 -5.26 -29.54 37.21
CA PRO A 425 -5.35 -30.14 38.52
C PRO A 425 -4.01 -30.77 38.87
N VAL A 426 -3.41 -30.35 39.98
CA VAL A 426 -2.22 -30.97 40.56
C VAL A 426 -2.51 -32.45 40.76
N ILE A 427 -1.90 -33.31 39.93
CA ILE A 427 -2.02 -34.75 40.06
C ILE A 427 -1.28 -35.16 41.35
N PRO A 428 -1.93 -35.79 42.34
CA PRO A 428 -1.23 -36.45 43.42
C PRO A 428 -0.74 -37.81 42.91
N GLU A 429 0.57 -38.02 42.93
CA GLU A 429 1.14 -39.35 42.72
C GLU A 429 0.77 -40.28 43.90
N GLU A 430 0.23 -41.44 43.54
CA GLU A 430 0.16 -42.71 44.29
C GLU A 430 -0.70 -42.76 45.57
N SER A 431 -1.86 -43.44 45.47
CA SER A 431 -2.04 -44.78 46.08
C SER A 431 -3.43 -45.39 45.80
N SER A 432 -3.42 -46.51 45.08
CA SER A 432 -4.28 -47.71 45.22
C SER A 432 -5.83 -47.66 45.12
N SER A 433 -6.30 -48.45 44.14
CA SER A 433 -7.41 -49.44 44.19
C SER A 433 -8.85 -49.05 43.82
N SER A 434 -9.25 -49.62 42.66
CA SER A 434 -10.52 -50.30 42.32
C SER A 434 -11.89 -49.62 42.54
N SER A 435 -12.63 -49.35 41.45
CA SER A 435 -13.76 -50.17 40.94
C SER A 435 -14.75 -49.33 40.11
N ASP A 436 -15.03 -49.83 38.90
CA ASP A 436 -16.25 -49.74 38.08
C ASP A 436 -16.98 -48.41 37.81
N GLY A 437 -16.93 -47.99 36.53
CA GLY A 437 -18.14 -47.79 35.73
C GLY A 437 -18.58 -46.35 35.39
N GLY A 438 -18.37 -45.95 34.12
CA GLY A 438 -19.40 -45.25 33.33
C GLY A 438 -19.21 -43.77 32.95
N SER A 439 -18.61 -43.56 31.78
CA SER A 439 -19.01 -42.59 30.73
C SER A 439 -18.70 -41.08 30.82
N ALA A 440 -18.02 -40.62 29.75
CA ALA A 440 -17.91 -39.28 29.15
C ALA A 440 -16.87 -38.28 29.73
N THR A 441 -15.65 -38.35 29.18
CA THR A 441 -14.53 -37.40 29.37
C THR A 441 -14.57 -36.22 28.36
N PRO A 442 -14.26 -34.98 28.77
CA PRO A 442 -13.68 -33.94 27.91
C PRO A 442 -12.14 -34.07 27.83
N SER A 443 -11.57 -33.59 26.72
CA SER A 443 -10.21 -33.80 26.20
C SER A 443 -9.05 -33.53 27.17
N ALA A 444 -8.07 -34.44 27.15
CA ALA A 444 -6.83 -34.41 27.93
C ALA A 444 -5.66 -33.74 27.16
N PRO A 445 -4.64 -33.20 27.85
CA PRO A 445 -3.38 -32.83 27.21
C PRO A 445 -2.72 -34.06 26.58
N VAL A 446 -2.33 -33.93 25.31
CA VAL A 446 -1.65 -35.01 24.58
C VAL A 446 -0.21 -35.10 25.08
N SER A 447 0.20 -36.30 25.52
CA SER A 447 1.59 -36.61 25.88
C SER A 447 2.55 -36.21 24.74
N PRO A 448 3.84 -35.91 24.99
CA PRO A 448 4.78 -35.57 23.92
C PRO A 448 4.75 -36.64 22.82
N LEU A 449 4.24 -36.26 21.65
CA LEU A 449 4.02 -37.16 20.52
C LEU A 449 5.38 -37.68 20.04
N PRO A 450 5.59 -39.01 20.01
CA PRO A 450 6.80 -39.61 19.48
C PRO A 450 7.01 -39.15 18.02
N GLY A 451 8.16 -38.55 17.73
CA GLY A 451 8.46 -38.05 16.37
C GLY A 451 8.04 -36.61 16.08
N LEU A 452 7.49 -35.87 17.06
CA LEU A 452 7.30 -34.42 17.00
C LEU A 452 8.40 -33.72 17.81
N THR A 453 9.16 -32.84 17.15
CA THR A 453 10.17 -32.01 17.81
C THR A 453 10.02 -30.54 17.41
N VAL A 454 10.39 -29.65 18.32
CA VAL A 454 10.51 -28.23 18.03
C VAL A 454 11.95 -27.83 18.29
N THR A 455 12.56 -27.15 17.32
CA THR A 455 13.94 -26.68 17.40
C THR A 455 14.03 -25.16 17.29
N ASP A 456 15.04 -24.55 17.91
CA ASP A 456 15.36 -23.14 17.67
C ASP A 456 16.17 -22.94 16.37
N ARG A 457 16.69 -21.72 16.17
CA ARG A 457 17.48 -21.34 14.98
C ARG A 457 18.76 -22.16 14.84
N ASP A 458 19.35 -22.58 15.96
CA ASP A 458 20.61 -23.33 15.99
C ASP A 458 20.36 -24.84 15.90
N GLY A 459 19.09 -25.26 15.73
CA GLY A 459 18.69 -26.66 15.64
C GLY A 459 18.58 -27.35 17.01
N GLN A 460 18.69 -26.60 18.11
CA GLN A 460 18.58 -27.17 19.45
C GLN A 460 17.11 -27.40 19.81
N ARG A 461 16.80 -28.57 20.39
CA ARG A 461 15.45 -28.89 20.83
C ARG A 461 15.01 -27.95 21.95
N ILE A 462 13.84 -27.35 21.77
CA ILE A 462 13.23 -26.42 22.72
C ILE A 462 11.89 -26.95 23.20
N SER A 463 11.45 -26.50 24.38
CA SER A 463 10.15 -26.83 24.93
C SER A 463 9.03 -26.16 24.14
N TYR A 464 7.89 -26.82 24.07
CA TYR A 464 6.65 -26.35 23.45
C TYR A 464 5.47 -26.81 24.31
N THR A 465 4.30 -26.17 24.13
CA THR A 465 3.03 -26.68 24.65
C THR A 465 2.19 -27.19 23.47
N SER A 466 1.39 -28.23 23.69
CA SER A 466 0.48 -28.75 22.68
C SER A 466 -0.91 -29.01 23.23
N THR A 467 -1.93 -28.54 22.53
CA THR A 467 -3.33 -28.67 22.93
C THR A 467 -4.12 -29.24 21.76
N GLN A 468 -4.93 -30.26 22.03
CA GLN A 468 -5.89 -30.79 21.04
C GLN A 468 -7.28 -30.21 21.31
N SER A 469 -7.88 -29.59 20.31
CA SER A 469 -9.26 -29.11 20.34
C SER A 469 -10.01 -29.69 19.14
N GLY A 470 -10.94 -30.61 19.38
CA GLY A 470 -11.57 -31.39 18.32
C GLY A 470 -10.54 -32.12 17.46
N ASN A 471 -10.59 -31.87 16.15
CA ASN A 471 -9.70 -32.50 15.15
C ASN A 471 -8.46 -31.62 14.85
N THR A 472 -8.16 -30.63 15.69
CA THR A 472 -7.02 -29.72 15.53
C THR A 472 -6.01 -29.90 16.68
N LEU A 473 -4.75 -30.13 16.32
CA LEU A 473 -3.61 -30.11 17.24
C LEU A 473 -2.86 -28.78 17.13
N THR A 474 -2.84 -27.99 18.19
CA THR A 474 -2.12 -26.72 18.25
C THR A 474 -0.81 -26.91 19.02
N VAL A 475 0.31 -26.45 18.46
CA VAL A 475 1.66 -26.48 19.04
C VAL A 475 2.16 -25.04 19.18
N CYS A 476 2.38 -24.60 20.41
CA CYS A 476 2.74 -23.22 20.75
C CYS A 476 4.17 -23.10 21.31
N VAL A 477 4.88 -22.06 20.89
CA VAL A 477 6.26 -21.79 21.28
C VAL A 477 6.44 -20.30 21.59
N GLY A 478 6.89 -19.98 22.81
CA GLY A 478 7.19 -18.61 23.25
C GLY A 478 8.48 -18.02 22.67
N ARG A 479 8.76 -18.22 21.38
CA ARG A 479 9.93 -17.66 20.68
C ARG A 479 9.52 -16.94 19.40
N LEU A 480 10.39 -16.02 18.95
CA LEU A 480 10.22 -15.31 17.68
C LEU A 480 10.60 -16.16 16.46
N THR A 481 11.48 -17.14 16.65
CA THR A 481 11.89 -18.09 15.61
C THR A 481 11.92 -19.51 16.16
N ALA A 482 11.27 -20.44 15.49
CA ALA A 482 11.26 -21.86 15.85
C ALA A 482 10.91 -22.72 14.63
N SER A 483 11.33 -23.97 14.62
CA SER A 483 10.98 -24.95 13.59
C SER A 483 10.21 -26.10 14.22
N PHE A 484 9.01 -26.35 13.71
CA PHE A 484 8.22 -27.55 13.97
C PHE A 484 8.65 -28.65 13.03
N ARG A 485 8.93 -29.83 13.58
CA ARG A 485 9.41 -31.01 12.85
C ARG A 485 8.55 -32.21 13.22
N ILE A 486 8.03 -32.89 12.21
CA ILE A 486 7.24 -34.10 12.41
C ILE A 486 7.51 -35.14 11.32
N SER A 487 7.70 -36.39 11.73
CA SER A 487 7.81 -37.51 10.80
C SER A 487 6.46 -37.87 10.17
N LEU A 488 6.46 -38.39 8.94
CA LEU A 488 5.22 -38.88 8.31
C LEU A 488 4.58 -40.06 9.07
N ALA A 489 5.37 -40.89 9.76
CA ALA A 489 4.84 -41.93 10.65
C ALA A 489 4.00 -41.33 11.80
N ALA A 490 4.48 -40.25 12.41
CA ALA A 490 3.75 -39.52 13.45
C ALA A 490 2.51 -38.82 12.88
N LEU A 491 2.56 -38.29 11.66
CA LEU A 491 1.37 -37.73 11.00
C LEU A 491 0.29 -38.79 10.72
N ARG A 492 0.67 -40.01 10.33
CA ARG A 492 -0.28 -41.13 10.15
C ARG A 492 -0.92 -41.53 11.48
N GLN A 493 -0.15 -41.50 12.56
CA GLN A 493 -0.67 -41.76 13.90
C GLN A 493 -1.67 -40.67 14.32
N LEU A 494 -1.34 -39.39 14.13
CA LEU A 494 -2.24 -38.27 14.41
C LEU A 494 -3.55 -38.39 13.63
N ARG A 495 -3.48 -38.77 12.36
CA ARG A 495 -4.67 -39.03 11.53
C ARG A 495 -5.51 -40.19 12.10
N ALA A 496 -4.88 -41.28 12.52
CA ALA A 496 -5.58 -42.41 13.14
C ALA A 496 -6.23 -42.05 14.48
N GLU A 497 -5.68 -41.06 15.18
CA GLU A 497 -6.22 -40.47 16.42
C GLU A 497 -7.29 -39.39 16.15
N GLY A 498 -7.63 -39.13 14.88
CA GLY A 498 -8.71 -38.21 14.47
C GLY A 498 -8.28 -36.75 14.32
N ILE A 499 -6.98 -36.46 14.29
CA ILE A 499 -6.46 -35.12 13.99
C ILE A 499 -6.43 -34.90 12.48
N GLU A 500 -7.11 -33.84 12.04
CA GLU A 500 -7.18 -33.41 10.64
C GLU A 500 -6.24 -32.24 10.35
N THR A 501 -5.98 -31.39 11.36
CA THR A 501 -5.21 -30.15 11.19
C THR A 501 -4.18 -29.96 12.31
N ILE A 502 -3.03 -29.39 11.97
CA ILE A 502 -1.99 -29.02 12.91
C ILE A 502 -1.72 -27.52 12.79
N THR A 503 -1.80 -26.79 13.90
CA THR A 503 -1.47 -25.37 13.97
C THR A 503 -0.15 -25.20 14.72
N PHE A 504 0.86 -24.62 14.09
CA PHE A 504 2.10 -24.23 14.74
C PHE A 504 2.11 -22.73 15.00
N GLN A 505 2.39 -22.31 16.23
CA GLN A 505 2.33 -20.92 16.66
C GLN A 505 3.61 -20.49 17.38
N THR A 506 4.23 -19.43 16.87
CA THR A 506 5.27 -18.63 17.53
C THR A 506 4.67 -17.30 17.99
N ILE A 507 5.45 -16.46 18.69
CA ILE A 507 4.96 -15.16 19.22
C ILE A 507 4.34 -14.28 18.13
N LEU A 508 4.88 -14.33 16.90
CA LEU A 508 4.51 -13.43 15.80
C LEU A 508 3.95 -14.14 14.55
N CYS A 509 3.85 -15.47 14.55
CA CYS A 509 3.41 -16.21 13.37
C CYS A 509 2.60 -17.44 13.78
N SER A 510 1.53 -17.72 13.04
CA SER A 510 0.67 -18.89 13.22
C SER A 510 0.39 -19.50 11.86
N THR A 511 0.70 -20.78 11.68
CA THR A 511 0.48 -21.50 10.42
C THR A 511 -0.31 -22.75 10.71
N THR A 512 -1.38 -22.98 9.96
CA THR A 512 -2.21 -24.19 10.07
C THR A 512 -2.03 -25.04 8.82
N LEU A 513 -1.80 -26.34 9.01
CA LEU A 513 -1.52 -27.32 7.98
C LEU A 513 -2.52 -28.48 8.08
N SER A 514 -2.98 -28.98 6.94
CA SER A 514 -3.76 -30.21 6.88
C SER A 514 -2.86 -31.44 7.00
N VAL A 515 -3.23 -32.40 7.86
CA VAL A 515 -2.51 -33.66 8.02
C VAL A 515 -2.54 -34.47 6.72
N ASP A 516 -3.67 -34.46 6.01
CA ASP A 516 -3.83 -35.19 4.76
C ASP A 516 -3.00 -34.59 3.62
N GLU A 517 -2.87 -33.26 3.57
CA GLU A 517 -1.99 -32.59 2.61
C GLU A 517 -0.52 -32.87 2.90
N LEU A 518 -0.10 -32.83 4.17
CA LEU A 518 1.27 -33.17 4.57
C LEU A 518 1.64 -34.62 4.23
N LEU A 519 0.71 -35.56 4.44
CA LEU A 519 0.90 -36.97 4.08
C LEU A 519 0.95 -37.19 2.56
N ALA A 520 0.27 -36.35 1.76
CA ALA A 520 0.28 -36.44 0.30
C ALA A 520 1.56 -35.88 -0.34
N MET A 521 2.34 -35.06 0.39
CA MET A 521 3.53 -34.37 -0.12
C MET A 521 4.85 -35.14 0.04
N GLY A 522 4.92 -36.23 0.82
CA GLY A 522 6.18 -36.90 1.20
C GLY A 522 6.23 -38.41 0.98
N GLY A 523 7.44 -38.98 0.93
CA GLY A 523 7.71 -40.44 0.88
C GLY A 523 7.66 -41.13 2.26
N GLU A 524 7.78 -42.46 2.35
CA GLU A 524 7.57 -43.21 3.61
C GLU A 524 8.45 -42.74 4.79
N ASP A 525 9.65 -42.22 4.52
CA ASP A 525 10.64 -41.77 5.53
C ASP A 525 10.84 -40.24 5.59
N ALA A 526 9.92 -39.48 4.98
CA ALA A 526 9.97 -38.02 4.89
C ALA A 526 9.75 -37.31 6.25
N GLU A 527 10.43 -36.18 6.45
CA GLU A 527 10.18 -35.25 7.56
C GLU A 527 9.54 -33.97 7.02
N ALA A 528 8.45 -33.54 7.66
CA ALA A 528 7.87 -32.23 7.43
C ALA A 528 8.45 -31.22 8.43
N VAL A 529 9.05 -30.15 7.90
CA VAL A 529 9.66 -29.08 8.68
C VAL A 529 8.99 -27.76 8.35
N LEU A 530 8.26 -27.21 9.31
CA LEU A 530 7.68 -25.88 9.24
C LEU A 530 8.52 -24.93 10.09
N THR A 531 9.15 -23.95 9.45
CA THR A 531 10.00 -22.97 10.12
C THR A 531 9.30 -21.61 10.18
N HIS A 532 9.16 -21.06 11.38
CA HIS A 532 8.76 -19.67 11.58
C HIS A 532 10.00 -18.81 11.83
N ARG A 533 10.11 -17.69 11.09
CA ARG A 533 11.10 -16.64 11.32
C ARG A 533 10.38 -15.31 11.44
N PHE A 534 10.18 -14.86 12.67
CA PHE A 534 9.35 -13.68 12.96
C PHE A 534 7.94 -13.87 12.43
N THR A 535 7.53 -13.13 11.41
CA THR A 535 6.21 -13.22 10.76
C THR A 535 6.20 -14.21 9.59
N ASP A 536 7.36 -14.63 9.09
CA ASP A 536 7.47 -15.51 7.92
C ASP A 536 7.36 -16.98 8.32
N SER A 537 6.77 -17.77 7.42
CA SER A 537 6.72 -19.23 7.53
C SER A 537 7.25 -19.90 6.26
N SER A 538 7.97 -21.00 6.42
CA SER A 538 8.39 -21.85 5.31
C SER A 538 8.18 -23.32 5.65
N LEU A 539 7.50 -24.05 4.76
CA LEU A 539 7.28 -25.48 4.87
C LEU A 539 8.21 -26.21 3.90
N THR A 540 8.95 -27.19 4.40
CA THR A 540 9.71 -28.13 3.59
C THR A 540 9.25 -29.54 3.93
N VAL A 541 8.91 -30.34 2.93
CA VAL A 541 8.63 -31.77 3.08
C VAL A 541 9.71 -32.50 2.29
N GLY A 542 10.55 -33.25 3.00
CA GLY A 542 11.77 -33.89 2.46
C GLY A 542 11.56 -35.28 1.90
#